data_AF-A0A429X5C9-F1
#
_entry.id   AF-A0A429X5C9-F1
#
_cell.length_a   1.000
_cell.length_b   1.000
_cell.length_c   1.000
_cell.angle_alpha   90.00
_cell.angle_beta   90.00
_cell.angle_gamma   90.00
#
_symmetry.space_group_name_H-M   'P 1'
#
loop_
_entity.id
_entity.type
_entity.pdbx_description
1 polymer ?
#
loop_
_entity_poly.entity_id
_entity_poly.type
_entity_poly.pdbx_seq_one_letter_code
_entity_poly.pdbx_strand_id
1 'polypeptide(L)'
;MIYPSFTLDKDMRVVQCPQCKNEEVEGNYCKICATYLFNICTGFHINDNNDDYYRQGLRWGQNNGGCDQMLEGNARFCHECGSTSSFFEDGLLDHWDENQNSNNEVAVTEDPFLDTNNNLDKSDDDLPF
;
A
#
# COMPACT_ATOMS: atom_id res chain seq x y z
N MET A 1 -7.48 -19.46 -2.99
CA MET A 1 -7.63 -17.99 -3.01
C MET A 1 -6.71 -17.45 -4.08
N ILE A 2 -7.17 -16.54 -4.94
CA ILE A 2 -6.37 -15.96 -6.04
C ILE A 2 -5.59 -14.72 -5.56
N TYR A 3 -6.03 -14.10 -4.46
CA TYR A 3 -5.45 -12.86 -3.95
C TYR A 3 -4.54 -13.09 -2.73
N PRO A 4 -3.50 -12.25 -2.57
CA PRO A 4 -2.67 -12.23 -1.36
C PRO A 4 -3.49 -12.06 -0.09
N SER A 5 -3.04 -12.71 0.98
CA SER A 5 -3.69 -12.68 2.29
C SER A 5 -2.64 -12.82 3.39
N PHE A 6 -2.86 -12.12 4.51
CA PHE A 6 -2.08 -12.32 5.73
C PHE A 6 -2.78 -13.29 6.69
N THR A 7 -2.01 -14.14 7.35
CA THR A 7 -2.54 -15.06 8.36
C THR A 7 -2.83 -14.30 9.65
N LEU A 8 -4.05 -14.48 10.17
CA LEU A 8 -4.51 -13.86 11.41
C LEU A 8 -4.58 -14.87 12.56
N ASP A 9 -4.40 -14.40 13.78
CA ASP A 9 -4.65 -15.14 15.01
C ASP A 9 -6.14 -15.09 15.40
N LYS A 10 -6.49 -15.65 16.57
CA LYS A 10 -7.87 -15.69 17.07
C LYS A 10 -8.42 -14.30 17.42
N ASP A 11 -7.55 -13.33 17.64
CA ASP A 11 -7.89 -11.96 17.98
C ASP A 11 -7.89 -11.06 16.73
N MET A 12 -7.83 -11.63 15.52
CA MET A 12 -7.76 -10.92 14.23
C MET A 12 -6.47 -10.12 14.01
N ARG A 13 -5.42 -10.37 14.80
CA ARG A 13 -4.10 -9.77 14.62
C ARG A 13 -3.26 -10.61 13.66
N VAL A 14 -2.43 -9.98 12.84
CA VAL A 14 -1.47 -10.72 12.01
C VAL A 14 -0.45 -11.48 12.86
N VAL A 15 -0.19 -12.74 12.51
CA VAL A 15 0.83 -13.57 13.19
C VAL A 15 2.26 -13.18 12.85
N GLN A 16 2.44 -12.45 11.75
CA GLN A 16 3.72 -11.95 11.27
C GLN A 16 3.51 -10.55 10.69
N CYS A 17 4.42 -9.61 10.99
CA CYS A 17 4.31 -8.25 10.49
C CYS A 17 4.29 -8.24 8.95
N PRO A 18 3.26 -7.66 8.31
CA PRO A 18 3.14 -7.69 6.85
C PRO A 18 4.24 -6.89 6.14
N GLN A 19 4.76 -5.85 6.79
CA GLN A 19 5.79 -4.95 6.24
C GLN A 19 7.21 -5.50 6.41
N CYS A 20 7.67 -5.69 7.66
CA CYS A 20 9.06 -6.09 7.93
C CYS A 20 9.26 -7.60 8.17
N LYS A 21 8.18 -8.40 8.10
CA LYS A 21 8.18 -9.86 8.32
C LYS A 21 8.62 -10.31 9.72
N ASN A 22 8.68 -9.40 10.70
CA ASN A 22 8.93 -9.75 12.10
C ASN A 22 7.84 -10.69 12.64
N GLU A 23 8.24 -11.85 13.15
CA GLU A 23 7.35 -12.90 13.71
C GLU A 23 6.99 -12.62 15.18
N GLU A 24 7.78 -11.82 15.89
CA GLU A 24 7.52 -11.45 17.28
C GLU A 24 6.57 -10.25 17.35
N VAL A 25 5.28 -10.50 17.14
CA VAL A 25 4.21 -9.49 17.17
C VAL A 25 3.60 -9.38 18.58
N GLU A 26 3.54 -8.17 19.12
CA GLU A 26 2.91 -7.85 20.41
C GLU A 26 2.23 -6.47 20.34
N GLY A 27 1.12 -6.31 21.05
CA GLY A 27 0.32 -5.08 21.03
C GLY A 27 -0.34 -4.83 19.67
N ASN A 28 -0.56 -3.55 19.35
CA ASN A 28 -1.27 -3.13 18.14
C ASN A 28 -0.36 -2.72 16.99
N TYR A 29 0.89 -2.40 17.27
CA TYR A 29 1.87 -1.94 16.28
C TYR A 29 3.11 -2.80 16.34
N CYS A 30 3.73 -3.02 15.18
CA CYS A 30 4.99 -3.72 15.10
C CYS A 30 6.09 -2.94 15.84
N LYS A 31 6.78 -3.60 16.77
CA LYS A 31 7.93 -3.02 17.51
C LYS A 31 9.14 -2.67 16.63
N ILE A 32 9.18 -3.15 15.38
CA ILE A 32 10.31 -2.93 14.46
C ILE A 32 10.06 -1.79 13.48
N CYS A 33 8.88 -1.75 12.85
CA CYS A 33 8.57 -0.80 11.77
C CYS A 33 7.33 0.05 12.02
N ALA A 34 6.73 -0.03 13.20
CA ALA A 34 5.52 0.70 13.59
C ALA A 34 4.26 0.44 12.75
N THR A 35 4.24 -0.56 11.85
CA THR A 35 3.04 -0.96 11.10
C THR A 35 1.93 -1.46 12.04
N TYR A 36 0.68 -1.07 11.79
CA TYR A 36 -0.46 -1.56 12.56
C TYR A 36 -0.76 -3.03 12.22
N LEU A 37 -1.06 -3.83 13.24
CA LEU A 37 -1.11 -5.29 13.14
C LEU A 37 -2.51 -5.87 12.92
N PHE A 38 -3.52 -5.01 12.78
CA PHE A 38 -4.90 -5.40 12.55
C PHE A 38 -5.40 -4.81 11.23
N ASN A 39 -6.16 -5.59 10.47
CA ASN A 39 -6.88 -5.06 9.32
C ASN A 39 -8.24 -4.54 9.80
N ILE A 40 -8.51 -3.25 9.64
CA ILE A 40 -9.75 -2.62 10.11
C ILE A 40 -10.39 -1.78 9.01
N CYS A 41 -11.70 -1.59 9.09
CA CYS A 41 -12.39 -0.61 8.28
C CYS A 41 -11.92 0.81 8.64
N THR A 42 -11.50 1.59 7.64
CA THR A 42 -10.98 2.94 7.85
C THR A 42 -12.07 4.00 7.83
N GLY A 43 -13.19 3.71 7.16
CA GLY A 43 -14.25 4.67 6.87
C GLY A 43 -13.99 5.54 5.64
N PHE A 44 -12.84 5.39 4.96
CA PHE A 44 -12.53 6.16 3.76
C PHE A 44 -13.03 5.47 2.49
N HIS A 45 -13.46 6.24 1.50
CA HIS A 45 -13.71 5.74 0.15
C HIS A 45 -12.61 6.20 -0.82
N ILE A 46 -12.35 5.41 -1.87
CA ILE A 46 -11.30 5.71 -2.87
C ILE A 46 -11.52 7.07 -3.55
N ASN A 47 -12.79 7.45 -3.76
CA ASN A 47 -13.16 8.67 -4.47
C ASN A 47 -13.52 9.83 -3.54
N ASP A 48 -13.29 9.69 -2.23
CA ASP A 48 -13.46 10.82 -1.33
C ASP A 48 -12.33 11.81 -1.61
N ASN A 49 -12.67 13.02 -2.04
CA ASN A 49 -11.77 14.16 -2.21
C ASN A 49 -11.21 14.67 -0.87
N ASN A 50 -10.99 13.77 0.09
CA ASN A 50 -10.29 14.11 1.31
C ASN A 50 -8.85 14.41 0.92
N ASP A 51 -8.44 15.67 1.12
CA ASP A 51 -7.06 16.08 0.99
C ASP A 51 -6.17 15.04 1.70
N ASP A 52 -5.21 14.47 0.97
CA ASP A 52 -4.29 13.42 1.43
C ASP A 52 -3.64 13.73 2.80
N TYR A 53 -3.61 15.00 3.17
CA TYR A 53 -3.19 15.50 4.48
C TYR A 53 -3.91 14.83 5.66
N TYR A 54 -5.21 14.54 5.55
CA TYR A 54 -5.94 13.86 6.63
C TYR A 54 -5.67 12.36 6.70
N ARG A 55 -5.24 11.72 5.60
CA ARG A 55 -4.94 10.27 5.56
C ARG A 55 -3.56 9.95 6.13
N GLN A 56 -2.57 10.83 5.95
CA GLN A 56 -1.17 10.58 6.32
C GLN A 56 -0.85 10.70 7.83
N GLY A 57 -1.77 11.27 8.63
CA GLY A 57 -1.59 11.47 10.07
C GLY A 57 -2.33 10.47 10.96
N LEU A 58 -3.04 9.50 10.38
CA LEU A 58 -3.98 8.68 11.12
C LEU A 58 -3.29 7.52 11.81
N ARG A 59 -3.58 7.40 13.10
CA ARG A 59 -3.27 6.20 13.87
C ARG A 59 -4.45 5.25 13.78
N TRP A 60 -4.28 4.13 13.08
CA TRP A 60 -5.27 3.07 13.06
C TRP A 60 -5.61 2.62 14.48
N GLY A 61 -6.90 2.39 14.77
CA GLY A 61 -7.39 2.05 16.11
C GLY A 61 -7.80 3.24 16.98
N GLN A 62 -7.71 4.47 16.47
CA GLN A 62 -8.45 5.62 17.01
C GLN A 62 -9.66 5.85 16.11
N ASN A 63 -10.88 5.98 16.68
CA ASN A 63 -12.14 6.03 15.94
C ASN A 63 -12.13 7.10 14.82
N ASN A 64 -11.81 6.68 13.60
CA ASN A 64 -11.64 7.54 12.43
C ASN A 64 -12.89 7.59 11.53
N GLY A 65 -14.06 7.22 12.07
CA GLY A 65 -15.32 7.24 11.31
C GLY A 65 -15.61 5.97 10.49
N GLY A 66 -14.78 4.91 10.64
CA GLY A 66 -15.10 3.57 10.13
C GLY A 66 -16.25 2.90 10.86
N CYS A 67 -16.73 1.76 10.33
CA CYS A 67 -17.82 0.98 10.93
C CYS A 67 -17.38 -0.01 12.03
N ASP A 68 -16.19 0.20 12.61
CA ASP A 68 -15.57 -0.60 13.68
C ASP A 68 -15.37 -2.10 13.37
N GLN A 69 -15.42 -2.49 12.10
CA GLN A 69 -15.21 -3.87 11.69
C GLN A 69 -13.72 -4.22 11.61
N MET A 70 -13.36 -5.36 12.23
CA MET A 70 -12.12 -6.07 11.96
C MET A 70 -12.29 -6.92 10.71
N LEU A 71 -11.32 -6.85 9.81
CA LEU A 71 -11.40 -7.43 8.48
C LEU A 71 -10.42 -8.60 8.33
N GLU A 72 -10.73 -9.52 7.41
CA GLU A 72 -9.85 -10.63 7.07
C GLU A 72 -8.53 -10.14 6.45
N GLY A 73 -7.48 -10.98 6.51
CA GLY A 73 -6.13 -10.59 6.07
C GLY A 73 -5.96 -10.33 4.58
N ASN A 74 -6.97 -10.62 3.75
CA ASN A 74 -7.03 -10.35 2.31
C ASN A 74 -8.01 -9.20 1.95
N ALA A 75 -8.70 -8.63 2.91
CA ALA A 75 -9.73 -7.63 2.66
C ALA A 75 -9.10 -6.27 2.38
N ARG A 76 -9.28 -5.78 1.15
CA ARG A 76 -8.92 -4.40 0.75
C ARG A 76 -10.03 -3.40 1.08
N PHE A 77 -11.25 -3.90 1.17
CA PHE A 77 -12.46 -3.14 1.45
C PHE A 77 -13.29 -3.84 2.52
N CYS A 78 -14.02 -3.07 3.30
CA CYS A 78 -14.97 -3.56 4.28
C CYS A 78 -16.20 -4.16 3.58
N HIS A 79 -16.52 -5.42 3.87
CA HIS A 79 -17.70 -6.08 3.31
C HIS A 79 -19.03 -5.57 3.89
N GLU A 80 -19.00 -4.82 5.00
CA GLU A 80 -20.21 -4.24 5.62
C GLU A 80 -20.57 -2.86 5.06
N CYS A 81 -19.58 -2.02 4.73
CA CYS A 81 -19.84 -0.61 4.33
C CYS A 81 -19.14 -0.16 3.04
N GLY A 82 -18.23 -0.97 2.47
CA GLY A 82 -17.52 -0.65 1.23
C GLY A 82 -16.38 0.37 1.37
N SER A 83 -16.08 0.87 2.57
CA SER A 83 -14.89 1.69 2.82
C SER A 83 -13.60 0.87 2.70
N THR A 84 -12.46 1.53 2.54
CA THR A 84 -11.16 0.89 2.45
C THR A 84 -10.72 0.27 3.79
N SER A 85 -9.73 -0.61 3.71
CA SER A 85 -9.13 -1.24 4.87
C SER A 85 -7.79 -0.62 5.23
N SER A 86 -7.35 -0.74 6.49
CA SER A 86 -6.04 -0.22 6.91
C SER A 86 -4.90 -0.86 6.14
N PHE A 87 -5.00 -2.14 5.79
CA PHE A 87 -3.97 -2.82 4.99
C PHE A 87 -3.89 -2.30 3.55
N PHE A 88 -5.02 -1.88 2.99
CA PHE A 88 -5.02 -1.24 1.67
C PHE A 88 -4.43 0.17 1.73
N GLU A 89 -4.84 1.00 2.69
CA GLU A 89 -4.33 2.36 2.85
C GLU A 89 -2.83 2.40 3.20
N ASP A 90 -2.32 1.44 3.97
CA ASP A 90 -0.89 1.30 4.28
C ASP A 90 -0.06 0.73 3.12
N GLY A 91 -0.69 0.39 1.98
CA GLY A 91 -0.01 -0.23 0.82
C GLY A 91 0.50 -1.65 1.08
N LEU A 92 -0.04 -2.34 2.09
CA LEU A 92 0.31 -3.73 2.40
C LEU A 92 -0.44 -4.71 1.49
N LEU A 93 -1.58 -4.29 0.95
CA LEU A 93 -2.37 -5.01 -0.03
C LEU A 93 -2.63 -4.11 -1.24
N ASP A 94 -2.12 -4.50 -2.39
CA ASP A 94 -2.39 -3.85 -3.66
C ASP A 94 -3.87 -3.92 -4.04
N HIS A 95 -4.30 -2.97 -4.89
CA HIS A 95 -5.60 -3.03 -5.53
C HIS A 95 -5.72 -4.28 -6.41
N TRP A 96 -6.95 -4.72 -6.69
CA TRP A 96 -7.18 -6.02 -7.33
C TRP A 96 -6.69 -6.10 -8.78
N ASP A 97 -6.51 -4.95 -9.44
CA ASP A 97 -6.15 -4.82 -10.87
C ASP A 97 -4.67 -4.47 -11.12
N GLU A 98 -3.90 -4.10 -10.10
CA GLU A 98 -2.49 -3.68 -10.24
C GLU A 98 -1.61 -4.77 -10.88
N ASN A 99 -1.94 -6.05 -10.68
CA ASN A 99 -1.22 -7.20 -11.22
C ASN A 99 -1.83 -7.79 -12.52
N GLN A 100 -2.87 -7.18 -13.08
CA GLN A 100 -3.42 -7.61 -14.38
C GLN A 100 -2.68 -7.00 -15.57
N ASN A 101 -1.89 -5.94 -15.35
CA ASN A 101 -1.20 -5.20 -16.41
C ASN A 101 0.29 -5.55 -16.58
N SER A 102 0.92 -6.25 -15.63
CA SER A 102 2.33 -6.67 -15.72
C SER A 102 2.59 -7.87 -16.65
N ASN A 103 1.55 -8.48 -17.22
CA ASN A 103 1.68 -9.52 -18.26
C ASN A 103 1.58 -8.98 -19.70
N ASN A 104 1.50 -7.65 -19.88
CA ASN A 104 1.54 -6.98 -21.19
C ASN A 104 2.86 -6.21 -21.37
N GLU A 105 3.98 -6.79 -20.93
CA GLU A 105 5.29 -6.33 -21.41
C GLU A 105 5.42 -6.76 -22.88
N VAL A 106 5.27 -5.75 -23.74
CA VAL A 106 5.47 -5.77 -25.18
C VAL A 106 6.73 -6.58 -25.50
N ALA A 107 6.57 -7.64 -26.30
CA ALA A 107 7.68 -8.26 -27.02
C ALA A 107 8.32 -7.18 -27.91
N VAL A 108 9.36 -6.53 -27.41
CA VAL A 108 10.25 -5.72 -28.21
C VAL A 108 11.01 -6.71 -29.07
N THR A 109 10.52 -6.90 -30.30
CA THR A 109 11.29 -7.57 -31.34
C THR A 109 12.54 -6.73 -31.57
N GLU A 110 13.69 -7.35 -31.31
CA GLU A 110 15.00 -6.85 -31.65
C GLU A 110 15.02 -6.51 -33.14
N ASP A 111 15.23 -5.25 -33.49
CA ASP A 111 15.89 -4.92 -34.76
C ASP A 111 16.82 -3.72 -34.57
N PRO A 112 17.98 -3.73 -35.27
CA PRO A 112 19.18 -2.98 -34.92
C PRO A 112 19.22 -1.60 -35.61
N PHE A 113 20.17 -0.77 -35.17
CA PHE A 113 20.54 0.56 -35.70
C PHE A 113 19.79 1.76 -35.12
N LEU A 114 20.39 2.42 -34.12
CA LEU A 114 21.21 3.62 -34.39
C LEU A 114 22.04 3.98 -33.14
N ASP A 115 23.31 3.59 -33.17
CA ASP A 115 24.35 4.29 -32.41
C ASP A 115 24.55 5.67 -33.05
N THR A 116 24.41 6.73 -32.28
CA THR A 116 25.33 7.86 -32.41
C THR A 116 25.50 8.53 -31.06
N ASN A 117 26.54 8.09 -30.34
CA ASN A 117 27.19 8.92 -29.33
C ASN A 117 27.60 10.25 -29.96
N ASN A 118 27.19 11.38 -29.39
CA ASN A 118 27.97 12.61 -29.41
C ASN A 118 27.76 13.40 -28.11
N ASN A 119 28.74 13.17 -27.25
CA ASN A 119 29.32 14.00 -26.21
C ASN A 119 29.23 15.54 -26.38
N LEU A 120 29.23 16.23 -25.23
CA LEU A 120 29.38 17.69 -24.95
C LEU A 120 28.16 18.55 -25.32
N ASP A 121 27.59 19.38 -24.44
CA ASP A 121 28.29 20.39 -23.64
C ASP A 121 27.64 20.65 -22.26
N LYS A 122 28.50 20.91 -21.28
CA LYS A 122 28.14 21.60 -20.03
C LYS A 122 28.09 23.10 -20.32
N SER A 123 26.98 23.74 -19.99
CA SER A 123 26.98 25.17 -19.68
C SER A 123 26.26 25.37 -18.35
N ASP A 124 27.06 25.70 -17.34
CA ASP A 124 26.63 26.26 -16.07
C ASP A 124 26.07 27.66 -16.34
N ASP A 125 24.77 27.88 -16.15
CA ASP A 125 24.18 29.22 -16.19
C ASP A 125 23.77 29.65 -14.78
N ASP A 126 24.47 30.70 -14.35
CA ASP A 126 24.38 31.42 -13.09
C ASP A 126 22.95 31.85 -12.69
N LEU A 127 22.56 31.53 -11.46
CA LEU A 127 21.39 32.11 -10.80
C LEU A 127 21.76 33.47 -10.20
N PRO A 128 21.08 34.59 -10.56
CA PRO A 128 21.27 35.85 -9.87
C PRO A 128 20.48 35.89 -8.54
N PHE A 129 21.10 36.51 -7.53
CA PHE A 129 20.58 36.77 -6.18
C PHE A 129 19.42 37.78 -6.14
#